data_AF-A0A924FS69-F1
#
_entry.id   AF-A0A924FS69-F1
#
_cell.length_a   1.000
_cell.length_b   1.000
_cell.length_c   1.000
_cell.angle_alpha   90.00
_cell.angle_beta   90.00
_cell.angle_gamma   90.00
#
_symmetry.space_group_name_H-M   'P 1'
#
loop_
_entity.id
_entity.type
_entity.pdbx_description
1 polymer ?
#
loop_
_entity_poly.entity_id
_entity_poly.type
_entity_poly.pdbx_seq_one_letter_code
_entity_poly.pdbx_strand_id
1 'polypeptide(L)' 'AVLVDEMLARNYLEDLAGRDGALLSVIMTNPARPIDPYRLVSERTLTVNTTAAGGNANLMTLGI' A
#
# COMPACT_ATOMS: atom_id res chain seq x y z
N ALA A 1 3.49 -6.42 -4.33
CA ALA A 1 4.95 -6.35 -4.06
C ALA A 1 5.53 -7.75 -4.08
N VAL A 2 6.84 -7.89 -4.27
CA VAL A 2 7.57 -9.17 -4.20
C VAL A 2 8.72 -9.04 -3.22
N LEU A 3 8.95 -10.07 -2.41
CA LEU A 3 10.09 -10.17 -1.52
C LEU A 3 11.18 -10.98 -2.20
N VAL A 4 12.41 -10.46 -2.23
CA VAL A 4 13.54 -11.15 -2.84
C VAL A 4 14.76 -11.04 -1.94
N ASP A 5 15.48 -12.14 -1.76
CA ASP A 5 16.77 -12.10 -1.07
C ASP A 5 17.72 -11.12 -1.76
N GLU A 6 18.38 -10.26 -0.98
CA GLU A 6 19.25 -9.19 -1.48
C GLU A 6 20.37 -9.71 -2.38
N MET A 7 20.93 -10.90 -2.09
CA MET A 7 22.00 -11.50 -2.90
C MET A 7 21.48 -12.05 -4.23
N LEU A 8 20.20 -12.42 -4.29
CA LEU A 8 19.57 -12.98 -5.49
C LEU A 8 18.82 -11.92 -6.32
N ALA A 9 18.58 -10.74 -5.76
CA ALA A 9 17.70 -9.72 -6.37
C ALA A 9 18.06 -9.41 -7.82
N ARG A 10 19.35 -9.20 -8.12
CA ARG A 10 19.83 -8.88 -9.48
C ARG A 10 19.45 -9.94 -10.52
N ASN A 11 19.38 -11.21 -10.13
CA ASN A 11 19.07 -12.31 -11.05
C ASN A 11 17.60 -12.28 -11.51
N TYR A 12 16.72 -11.60 -10.77
CA TYR A 12 15.28 -11.60 -11.02
C TYR A 12 14.75 -10.25 -11.51
N LEU A 13 15.55 -9.18 -11.54
CA LEU A 13 15.06 -7.84 -11.91
C LEU A 13 14.56 -7.80 -13.36
N GLU A 14 15.27 -8.41 -14.30
CA GLU A 14 14.86 -8.44 -15.71
C GLU A 14 13.57 -9.26 -15.91
N ASP A 15 13.51 -10.45 -15.31
CA ASP A 15 12.32 -11.31 -15.38
C ASP A 15 11.09 -10.65 -14.76
N LEU A 16 11.25 -9.98 -13.60
CA LEU A 16 10.18 -9.26 -12.93
C LEU A 16 9.72 -8.04 -13.73
N ALA A 17 10.65 -7.35 -14.41
CA ALA A 17 10.35 -6.21 -15.28
C ALA A 17 9.65 -6.63 -16.59
N GLY A 18 9.96 -7.81 -17.12
CA GLY A 18 9.37 -8.34 -18.35
C GLY A 18 8.00 -9.01 -18.19
N ARG A 19 7.53 -9.19 -16.95
CA ARG A 19 6.27 -9.86 -16.65
C ARG A 19 5.06 -8.98 -17.03
N ASP A 20 4.04 -9.59 -17.62
CA ASP A 20 2.79 -8.89 -17.91
C ASP A 20 2.05 -8.40 -16.65
N GLY A 21 1.40 -7.25 -16.79
CA GLY A 21 0.55 -6.64 -15.77
C GLY A 21 1.16 -5.42 -15.09
N ALA A 22 0.72 -5.15 -13.86
CA ALA A 22 1.19 -3.99 -13.11
C ALA A 22 2.64 -4.17 -12.65
N LEU A 23 3.39 -3.06 -12.62
CA LEU A 23 4.73 -3.02 -12.05
C LEU A 23 4.70 -3.48 -10.58
N LEU A 24 5.65 -4.34 -10.24
CA LEU A 24 5.79 -4.86 -8.89
C LEU A 24 6.84 -4.05 -8.14
N SER A 25 6.49 -3.57 -6.94
CA SER A 25 7.48 -3.11 -5.97
C SER A 25 8.32 -4.29 -5.50
N VAL A 26 9.63 -4.24 -5.79
CA VAL A 26 10.62 -5.24 -5.34
C VAL A 26 11.18 -4.80 -3.99
N ILE A 27 10.98 -5.64 -2.97
CA ILE A 27 11.46 -5.40 -1.62
C ILE A 27 12.60 -6.39 -1.38
N MET A 28 13.82 -5.87 -1.29
CA MET A 28 15.00 -6.66 -0.97
C MET A 28 15.00 -7.01 0.52
N THR A 29 15.27 -8.26 0.84
CA THR A 29 15.23 -8.80 2.20
C THR A 29 16.52 -9.53 2.53
N ASN A 30 16.90 -9.56 3.80
CA ASN A 30 17.95 -10.45 4.30
C ASN A 30 17.61 -10.91 5.73
N PRO A 31 18.18 -12.03 6.21
CA PRO A 31 17.86 -12.56 7.54
C PRO A 31 18.25 -11.65 8.70
N ALA A 32 19.16 -10.70 8.48
CA ALA A 32 19.68 -9.82 9.53
C ALA A 32 18.76 -8.64 9.83
N ARG A 33 17.75 -8.37 8.99
CA ARG A 33 16.87 -7.20 9.13
C ARG A 33 15.40 -7.57 8.94
N PRO A 34 14.51 -7.13 9.85
CA PRO A 34 13.09 -7.30 9.65
C PRO A 34 12.59 -6.48 8.46
N ILE A 35 11.56 -6.97 7.81
CA ILE A 35 10.87 -6.27 6.73
C ILE A 35 9.86 -5.30 7.34
N ASP A 36 9.83 -4.07 6.85
CA ASP A 36 8.80 -3.10 7.22
C ASP A 36 7.42 -3.55 6.69
N PRO A 37 6.45 -3.90 7.55
CA PRO A 37 5.14 -4.36 7.12
C PRO A 37 4.36 -3.36 6.27
N TYR A 38 4.64 -2.05 6.38
CA TYR A 38 3.99 -1.03 5.57
C TYR A 38 4.28 -1.18 4.07
N ARG A 39 5.35 -1.87 3.68
CA ARG A 39 5.65 -2.16 2.27
C ARG A 39 4.82 -3.31 1.69
N LEU A 40 4.09 -4.04 2.54
CA LEU A 40 3.29 -5.21 2.16
C LEU A 40 1.79 -4.95 2.16
N VAL A 41 1.37 -3.75 2.54
CA VAL A 41 -0.02 -3.32 2.49
C VAL A 41 -0.24 -2.42 1.28
N SER A 42 -1.50 -2.32 0.83
CA SER A 42 -1.92 -1.29 -0.11
C SER A 42 -2.80 -0.31 0.63
N GLU A 43 -2.46 0.97 0.54
CA GLU A 43 -3.30 2.02 1.07
C GLU A 43 -4.57 2.16 0.23
N ARG A 44 -5.67 2.50 0.89
CA ARG A 44 -6.94 2.81 0.23
C ARG A 44 -7.57 4.02 0.90
N THR A 45 -7.82 5.05 0.11
CA THR A 45 -8.55 6.25 0.56
C THR A 45 -10.00 6.17 0.13
N LEU A 46 -10.91 6.43 1.06
CA LEU A 46 -12.34 6.59 0.80
C LEU A 46 -12.81 7.93 1.35
N THR A 47 -13.42 8.74 0.50
CA THR A 47 -14.06 9.99 0.91
C THR A 47 -15.56 9.82 0.83
N VAL A 48 -16.23 9.96 1.97
CA VAL A 48 -17.69 9.85 2.06
C VAL A 48 -18.27 11.23 2.29
N ASN A 49 -19.19 11.65 1.41
CA ASN A 49 -19.96 12.86 1.63
C ASN A 49 -21.03 12.59 2.71
N THR A 50 -20.70 12.89 3.96
CA THR A 50 -21.61 12.69 5.11
C THR A 50 -22.79 13.66 5.11
N THR A 51 -22.77 14.72 4.29
CA THR A 51 -23.88 15.67 4.14
C THR A 51 -24.74 15.40 2.91
N ALA A 52 -24.51 14.28 2.20
CA ALA A 52 -25.26 13.94 0.99
C ALA A 52 -26.78 13.85 1.21
N ALA A 53 -27.21 13.48 2.42
CA ALA A 53 -28.64 13.47 2.80
C ALA A 53 -29.22 14.87 3.08
N GLY A 54 -28.45 15.94 2.89
CA GLY A 54 -28.89 17.34 3.04
C GLY A 54 -28.67 17.97 4.41
N GLY A 55 -27.98 17.28 5.33
CA GLY A 55 -27.69 17.80 6.66
C GLY A 55 -26.40 17.23 7.25
N ASN A 56 -25.76 17.97 8.15
CA ASN A 56 -24.60 17.48 8.90
C ASN A 56 -25.03 17.11 10.31
N ALA A 57 -25.23 15.81 10.54
CA ALA A 57 -25.65 15.31 11.85
C ALA A 57 -24.70 15.74 12.98
N ASN A 58 -23.40 15.83 12.70
CA ASN A 58 -22.40 16.26 13.70
C ASN A 58 -22.55 17.74 14.07
N LEU A 59 -22.96 18.60 13.12
CA LEU A 59 -23.28 20.00 13.41
C LEU A 59 -24.61 20.15 14.16
N MET A 60 -25.57 19.25 13.96
CA MET A 60 -26.86 19.28 14.68
C MET A 60 -26.70 19.02 16.18
N THR A 61 -25.61 18.38 16.62
CA THR A 61 -25.28 18.15 18.03
C THR A 61 -24.37 19.23 18.62
N LEU A 62 -23.90 20.19 17.81
CA LEU A 62 -23.05 21.30 18.24
C LEU A 62 -23.91 22.52 18.60
N GLY A 63 -24.41 22.54 19.82
CA GLY A 63 -25.12 23.65 20.45
C GLY A 63 -25.18 23.39 21.95
N ILE A 64 -24.94 24.42 22.77
CA ILE A 64 -25.05 24.39 24.24
C ILE A 64 -26.31 23.69 24.75
#